data_AF-A0A7V5VBV3-F1
#
_entry.id   AF-A0A7V5VBV3-F1
#
_cell.length_a   1.000
_cell.length_b   1.000
_cell.length_c   1.000
_cell.angle_alpha   90.00
_cell.angle_beta   90.00
_cell.angle_gamma   90.00
#
_symmetry.space_group_name_H-M   'P 1'
#
loop_
_entity.id
_entity.type
_entity.pdbx_description
1 polymer ?
#
loop_
_entity_poly.entity_id
_entity_poly.type
_entity_poly.pdbx_seq_one_letter_code
_entity_poly.pdbx_strand_id
1 'polypeptide(L)' 'MEIKVYDNNIDKALKALKRQLQREGFFKELKKRSYYEKPSEKKKRKEKEARKRRLKAMRFR' A
#
# COMPACT_ATOMS: atom_id res chain seq x y z
N MET A 1 8.56 9.13 -8.47
CA MET A 1 7.58 8.20 -9.09
C MET A 1 7.11 8.89 -10.35
N GLU A 2 7.52 8.39 -11.52
CA GLU A 2 7.28 9.06 -12.80
C GLU A 2 6.56 8.11 -13.76
N ILE A 3 5.62 8.65 -14.55
CA ILE A 3 4.83 7.87 -15.49
C ILE A 3 4.87 8.55 -16.82
N LYS A 4 5.47 7.87 -17.78
CA LYS A 4 5.55 8.31 -19.16
C LYS A 4 4.21 8.05 -19.84
N VAL A 5 3.65 9.09 -20.42
CA VAL A 5 2.45 9.01 -21.26
C VAL A 5 2.92 8.75 -22.69
N TYR A 6 2.41 7.69 -23.30
CA TYR A 6 2.67 7.36 -24.70
C TYR A 6 1.39 7.62 -25.51
N ASP A 7 1.55 8.14 -26.72
CA ASP A 7 0.48 8.36 -27.71
C ASP A 7 -0.72 9.18 -27.18
N ASN A 8 -0.43 10.14 -26.28
CA ASN A 8 -1.42 10.99 -25.63
C ASN A 8 -2.54 10.23 -24.88
N ASN A 9 -2.30 8.95 -24.54
CA ASN A 9 -3.29 8.11 -23.87
C ASN A 9 -3.26 8.32 -22.35
N ILE A 10 -3.91 9.40 -21.91
CA ILE A 10 -3.93 9.88 -20.52
C ILE A 10 -4.64 8.89 -19.60
N ASP A 11 -5.75 8.30 -20.03
CA ASP A 11 -6.53 7.35 -19.22
C ASP A 11 -5.71 6.11 -18.81
N LYS A 12 -4.91 5.60 -19.74
CA LYS A 12 -4.04 4.45 -19.46
C LYS A 12 -2.93 4.83 -18.48
N ALA A 13 -2.34 6.02 -18.63
CA ALA A 13 -1.33 6.53 -17.71
C ALA A 13 -1.89 6.73 -16.30
N LEU A 14 -3.09 7.28 -16.16
CA LEU A 14 -3.77 7.45 -14.87
C LEU A 14 -4.09 6.10 -14.19
N LYS A 15 -4.53 5.11 -14.97
CA LYS A 15 -4.74 3.74 -14.46
C LYS A 15 -3.43 3.10 -13.99
N ALA A 16 -2.35 3.29 -14.73
CA ALA A 16 -1.02 2.81 -14.35
C ALA A 16 -0.55 3.47 -13.05
N LEU A 17 -0.72 4.79 -12.93
CA LEU A 17 -0.40 5.55 -11.71
C LEU A 17 -1.14 5.02 -10.49
N LYS A 18 -2.45 4.87 -10.61
CA LYS A 18 -3.29 4.38 -9.53
C LYS A 18 -2.86 2.98 -9.09
N ARG A 19 -2.54 2.09 -10.03
CA ARG A 19 -2.05 0.74 -9.73
C ARG A 19 -0.69 0.76 -9.05
N GLN A 20 0.22 1.63 -9.47
CA GLN A 20 1.55 1.74 -8.86
C GLN A 20 1.46 2.30 -7.44
N LEU A 21 0.66 3.35 -7.20
CA LEU A 21 0.38 3.91 -5.87
C LEU A 21 -0.26 2.87 -4.93
N GLN A 22 -1.15 2.03 -5.45
CA GLN A 22 -1.75 0.94 -4.68
C GLN A 22 -0.72 -0.15 -4.33
N ARG A 23 0.19 -0.48 -5.25
CA ARG A 23 1.25 -1.48 -5.02
C ARG A 23 2.24 -1.02 -3.97
N GLU A 24 2.64 0.25 -4.03
CA GLU A 24 3.52 0.88 -3.03
C GLU A 24 2.81 1.07 -1.67
N GLY A 25 1.47 0.97 -1.65
CA GLY A 25 0.69 1.07 -0.41
C GLY A 25 0.50 2.50 0.09
N PHE A 26 0.74 3.49 -0.77
CA PHE A 26 0.71 4.92 -0.46
C PHE A 26 -0.57 5.34 0.28
N PHE A 27 -1.74 4.91 -0.21
CA PHE A 27 -3.02 5.23 0.43
C PHE A 27 -3.17 4.62 1.84
N LYS A 28 -2.58 3.44 2.09
CA LYS A 28 -2.59 2.83 3.41
C LYS A 28 -1.69 3.60 4.37
N GLU A 29 -0.59 4.15 3.87
CA GLU A 29 0.32 4.96 4.66
C GLU A 29 -0.28 6.33 4.98
N LEU A 30 -0.93 6.98 4.02
CA LEU A 30 -1.68 8.22 4.25
C LEU A 30 -2.70 8.06 5.39
N LYS A 31 -3.51 6.99 5.35
CA LYS A 31 -4.49 6.72 6.42
C LYS A 31 -3.85 6.40 7.78
N LYS A 32 -2.65 5.83 7.79
CA LYS A 32 -1.88 5.58 9.04
C LYS A 32 -1.28 6.85 9.62
N ARG A 33 -0.98 7.84 8.77
CA ARG A 33 -0.37 9.11 9.18
C ARG A 33 -1.38 10.21 9.46
N SER A 34 -2.66 10.01 9.12
CA SER A 34 -3.70 11.04 9.29
C SER A 34 -4.05 11.32 10.76
N TYR A 35 -3.65 10.46 11.69
CA TYR A 35 -3.83 10.67 13.13
C TYR A 35 -2.65 10.07 13.91
N TYR A 36 -2.44 10.58 15.12
CA TYR A 36 -1.44 10.03 16.02
C TYR A 36 -1.85 8.62 16.51
N GLU A 37 -1.01 7.63 16.20
CA GLU A 37 -1.15 6.27 16.72
C GLU A 37 -0.26 6.12 17.97
N LYS A 38 -0.87 5.84 19.13
CA LYS A 38 -0.13 5.55 20.37
C LYS A 38 0.90 4.42 20.14
N PRO A 39 2.08 4.46 20.79
CA PRO A 39 3.14 3.49 20.55
C PRO A 39 2.73 2.04 20.84
N SER A 40 1.87 1.81 21.84
CA SER A 40 1.32 0.49 22.16
C SER A 40 0.44 -0.07 21.02
N GLU A 41 -0.46 0.76 20.49
CA GLU A 41 -1.33 0.39 19.37
C GLU A 41 -0.53 0.14 18.08
N LYS A 42 0.52 0.94 17.84
CA LYS A 42 1.47 0.74 16.74
C LYS A 42 2.17 -0.62 16.83
N LYS A 43 2.59 -1.05 18.03
CA LYS A 43 3.21 -2.38 18.26
C LYS A 43 2.22 -3.50 17.94
N LYS A 44 1.02 -3.46 18.54
CA LYS A 44 -0.05 -4.46 18.30
C LYS A 44 -0.41 -4.58 16.81
N ARG A 45 -0.52 -3.46 16.10
CA ARG A 45 -0.82 -3.46 14.66
C ARG A 45 0.29 -4.13 13.85
N LYS A 46 1.56 -3.82 14.13
CA LYS A 46 2.71 -4.44 13.45
C LYS A 46 2.73 -5.97 13.63
N GLU A 47 2.49 -6.44 14.85
CA GLU A 47 2.41 -7.89 15.15
C GLU A 47 1.27 -8.56 14.39
N LYS A 48 0.08 -7.93 14.38
CA LYS A 48 -1.09 -8.43 13.65
C LYS A 48 -0.84 -8.47 12.13
N GLU A 49 -0.22 -7.43 11.57
CA GLU A 49 0.16 -7.39 10.14
C GLU A 49 1.19 -8.48 9.80
N ALA A 50 2.20 -8.69 10.65
CA ALA A 50 3.20 -9.74 10.47
C ALA A 50 2.58 -11.15 10.54
N ARG A 51 1.70 -11.40 11.53
CA ARG A 51 0.97 -12.68 11.64
C ARG A 51 0.12 -12.94 10.39
N LYS A 52 -0.63 -11.94 9.92
CA LYS A 52 -1.41 -12.03 8.67
C LYS A 52 -0.52 -12.34 7.46
N ARG A 53 0.65 -11.71 7.36
CA ARG A 53 1.60 -11.95 6.26
C ARG A 53 2.14 -13.39 6.27
N ARG A 54 2.49 -13.91 7.46
CA ARG A 54 2.94 -15.30 7.64
C ARG A 54 1.84 -16.30 7.28
N LEU A 55 0.62 -16.10 7.77
CA LEU A 55 -0.53 -16.96 7.44
C LEU A 55 -0.82 -16.95 5.93
N LYS A 56 -0.74 -15.78 5.30
CA LYS A 56 -0.90 -15.66 3.85
C LYS A 56 0.19 -16.46 3.13
N ALA A 57 1.46 -16.31 3.49
CA ALA A 57 2.56 -17.04 2.87
C ALA A 57 2.42 -18.56 2.99
N MET A 58 1.96 -19.06 4.14
CA MET A 58 1.73 -20.50 4.35
C MET A 58 0.56 -21.05 3.52
N ARG A 59 -0.47 -20.23 3.23
CA ARG A 59 -1.62 -20.63 2.40
C ARG A 59 -1.29 -20.72 0.91
N PHE A 60 -0.32 -19.93 0.44
CA PHE A 60 0.11 -19.91 -0.97
C PHE A 60 1.39 -20.71 -1.21
N ARG A 61 1.80 -21.52 -0.23
CA ARG A 61 2.80 -22.58 -0.37
C ARG A 61 2.08 -23.88 -0.66
#